data_AF-A0A2G6GPN9-F1
#
_entry.id   AF-A0A2G6GPN9-F1
#
_cell.length_a   1.000
_cell.length_b   1.000
_cell.length_c   1.000
_cell.angle_alpha   90.00
_cell.angle_beta   90.00
_cell.angle_gamma   90.00
#
_symmetry.space_group_name_H-M   'P 1'
#
loop_
_entity.id
_entity.type
_entity.pdbx_description
1 polymer ?
#
loop_
_entity_poly.entity_id
_entity_poly.type
_entity_poly.pdbx_seq_one_letter_code
_entity_poly.pdbx_strand_id
1 'polypeptide(L)'
;SVSGASEGGSAGTVTGEVGIMAEPLENLWLSVHAYNPFGVNINDYEYEEEIPTLYRLGVLYNFNKDLLFVAEVEKDIDKDTRVKAGIEYTFLDKFIFRGGVSTNPTEYSGGFGLILKNFHVDLAFYKHQYLGYTPSVALSYAF
;
A
#
# COMPACT_ATOMS: atom_id res chain seq x y z
N SER A 1 46.30 -19.66 -0.69
CA SER A 1 44.88 -20.03 -0.85
C SER A 1 44.25 -20.05 0.52
N VAL A 2 43.71 -18.91 0.98
CA VAL A 2 42.99 -18.87 2.26
C VAL A 2 41.51 -18.84 1.93
N SER A 3 40.85 -19.91 2.35
CA SER A 3 39.40 -20.03 2.47
C SER A 3 38.86 -18.89 3.35
N GLY A 4 38.08 -17.99 2.77
CA GLY A 4 37.19 -17.10 3.52
C GLY A 4 35.78 -17.66 3.38
N ALA A 5 35.25 -18.21 4.46
CA ALA A 5 33.84 -18.56 4.54
C ALA A 5 33.01 -17.28 4.28
N SER A 6 32.01 -17.38 3.41
CA SER A 6 30.97 -16.36 3.28
C SER A 6 30.11 -16.40 4.54
N GLU A 7 30.59 -15.77 5.62
CA GLU A 7 29.77 -15.47 6.80
C GLU A 7 28.81 -14.35 6.39
N GLY A 8 27.55 -14.70 6.17
CA GLY A 8 26.49 -13.76 5.86
C GLY A 8 26.31 -12.79 7.04
N GLY A 9 26.73 -11.54 6.84
CA GLY A 9 26.41 -10.45 7.73
C GLY A 9 24.92 -10.12 7.68
N SER A 10 24.31 -9.84 8.83
CA SER A 10 22.96 -9.30 8.93
C SER A 10 23.04 -7.89 9.51
N ALA A 11 22.75 -6.88 8.68
CA ALA A 11 22.53 -5.52 9.14
C ALA A 11 21.03 -5.27 9.30
N GLY A 12 20.66 -4.53 10.34
CA GLY A 12 19.27 -4.20 10.63
C GLY A 12 19.19 -2.80 11.22
N THR A 13 18.08 -2.13 10.97
CA THR A 13 17.82 -0.79 11.49
C THR A 13 16.38 -0.69 11.96
N VAL A 14 16.07 0.35 12.74
CA VAL A 14 14.73 0.61 13.27
C VAL A 14 14.23 1.92 12.69
N THR A 15 13.05 1.87 12.10
CA THR A 15 12.35 3.05 11.59
C THR A 15 10.95 3.16 12.21
N GLY A 16 10.25 4.25 11.93
CA GLY A 16 8.90 4.51 12.40
C GLY A 16 8.05 5.21 11.35
N GLU A 17 6.75 5.26 11.62
CA GLU A 17 5.77 5.93 10.78
C GLU A 17 4.75 6.68 11.63
N VAL A 18 4.10 7.68 11.05
CA VAL A 18 3.05 8.48 11.69
C VAL A 18 2.01 8.87 10.66
N GLY A 19 0.73 8.83 11.06
CA GLY A 19 -0.37 9.25 10.20
C GLY A 19 -1.49 9.91 10.97
N ILE A 20 -2.20 10.81 10.27
CA ILE A 20 -3.40 11.49 10.75
C ILE A 20 -4.47 11.33 9.68
N MET A 21 -5.71 11.06 10.11
CA MET A 21 -6.86 11.00 9.23
C MET A 21 -8.04 11.70 9.89
N ALA A 22 -8.79 12.48 9.11
CA ALA A 22 -9.92 13.26 9.60
C ALA A 22 -11.06 13.28 8.58
N GLU A 23 -12.29 13.44 9.07
CA GLU A 23 -13.51 13.59 8.27
C GLU A 23 -13.99 15.06 8.36
N PRO A 24 -13.43 15.98 7.55
CA PRO A 24 -13.82 17.39 7.59
C PRO A 24 -15.25 17.65 7.10
N LEU A 25 -15.78 16.77 6.25
CA LEU A 25 -17.13 16.82 5.71
C LEU A 25 -17.72 15.41 5.74
N GLU A 26 -19.04 15.29 5.87
CA GLU A 26 -19.71 14.00 5.86
C GLU A 26 -19.31 13.19 4.62
N ASN A 27 -18.87 11.95 4.85
CA ASN A 27 -18.42 11.01 3.83
C ASN A 27 -17.09 11.36 3.13
N LEU A 28 -16.44 12.48 3.46
CA LEU A 28 -15.14 12.87 2.91
C LEU A 28 -14.07 12.79 3.99
N TRP A 29 -13.09 11.94 3.76
CA TRP A 29 -11.93 11.73 4.62
C TRP A 29 -10.67 12.24 3.95
N LEU A 30 -9.82 12.91 4.71
CA LEU A 30 -8.48 13.32 4.31
C LEU A 30 -7.47 12.63 5.22
N SER A 31 -6.36 12.17 4.65
CA SER A 31 -5.28 11.55 5.40
C SER A 31 -3.92 12.11 5.01
N VAL A 32 -3.01 12.14 5.98
CA VAL A 32 -1.60 12.42 5.80
C VAL A 32 -0.82 11.32 6.50
N HIS A 33 0.20 10.78 5.84
CA HIS A 33 1.04 9.72 6.40
C HIS A 33 2.51 9.95 6.04
N ALA A 34 3.40 9.73 6.99
CA ALA A 34 4.84 9.78 6.81
C ALA A 34 5.47 8.47 7.30
N TYR A 35 6.26 7.84 6.45
CA TYR A 35 7.04 6.64 6.75
C TYR A 35 8.52 6.97 6.70
N ASN A 36 9.28 6.48 7.68
CA ASN A 36 10.70 6.81 7.87
C ASN A 36 11.00 8.32 7.79
N PRO A 37 10.27 9.21 8.49
CA PRO A 37 10.44 10.66 8.34
C PRO A 37 11.84 11.17 8.73
N PHE A 38 12.62 10.36 9.46
CA PHE A 38 13.97 10.70 9.92
C PHE A 38 15.07 10.21 8.97
N GLY A 39 14.74 9.58 7.84
CA GLY A 39 15.72 9.11 6.85
C GLY A 39 16.72 8.11 7.43
N VAL A 40 16.25 7.17 8.26
CA VAL A 40 17.11 6.13 8.84
C VAL A 40 17.54 5.18 7.73
N ASN A 41 18.84 4.90 7.64
CA ASN A 41 19.42 3.97 6.66
C ASN A 41 19.92 2.68 7.33
N ILE A 42 20.16 1.66 6.52
CA ILE A 42 20.89 0.47 6.92
C ILE A 42 22.35 0.69 6.54
N ASN A 43 23.22 0.74 7.56
CA ASN A 43 24.66 0.87 7.36
C ASN A 43 25.36 -0.43 7.74
N ASP A 44 26.04 -1.05 6.78
CA ASP A 44 27.07 -2.06 7.02
C ASP A 44 28.42 -1.53 6.51
N TYR A 45 29.53 -2.11 6.98
CA TYR A 45 30.89 -1.62 6.74
C TYR A 45 31.26 -1.45 5.25
N GLU A 46 30.55 -2.09 4.32
CA GLU A 46 30.77 -2.01 2.87
C GLU A 46 29.55 -1.50 2.06
N TYR A 47 28.35 -1.40 2.66
CA TYR A 47 27.13 -1.08 1.93
C TYR A 47 26.19 -0.19 2.75
N GLU A 48 25.72 0.90 2.14
CA GLU A 48 24.66 1.76 2.66
C GLU A 48 23.40 1.53 1.80
N GLU A 49 22.33 1.04 2.41
CA GLU A 49 21.02 0.89 1.78
C GLU A 49 20.05 1.90 2.40
N GLU A 50 19.53 2.79 1.56
CA GLU A 50 18.60 3.84 1.99
C GLU A 50 17.20 3.25 2.18
N ILE A 51 16.63 3.43 3.38
CA ILE A 51 15.23 3.09 3.60
C ILE A 51 14.37 4.23 3.05
N PRO A 52 13.37 3.94 2.20
CA PRO A 52 12.55 4.96 1.57
C PRO A 52 11.92 5.91 2.59
N THR A 53 12.05 7.21 2.36
CA THR A 53 11.33 8.24 3.12
C THR A 53 10.08 8.63 2.34
N LEU A 54 8.90 8.22 2.82
CA LEU A 54 7.65 8.33 2.06
C LEU A 54 6.67 9.28 2.74
N TYR A 55 6.15 10.23 1.99
CA TYR A 55 5.05 11.09 2.38
C TYR A 55 3.83 10.80 1.53
N ARG A 56 2.66 10.65 2.16
CA ARG A 56 1.39 10.37 1.48
C ARG A 56 0.33 11.38 1.90
N LEU A 57 -0.44 11.82 0.92
CA LEU A 57 -1.65 12.61 1.09
C LEU A 57 -2.79 11.85 0.44
N GLY A 58 -3.76 11.42 1.25
CA GLY A 58 -4.89 10.62 0.81
C GLY A 58 -6.21 11.37 0.92
N VAL A 59 -7.14 11.01 0.04
CA VAL A 59 -8.54 11.37 0.11
C VAL A 59 -9.38 10.13 -0.09
N LEU A 60 -10.45 10.03 0.68
CA LEU A 60 -11.43 8.96 0.59
C LEU A 60 -12.82 9.60 0.60
N TYR A 61 -13.69 9.17 -0.32
CA TYR A 61 -15.05 9.68 -0.44
C TYR A 61 -16.06 8.55 -0.58
N ASN A 62 -16.99 8.44 0.36
CA ASN A 62 -18.12 7.51 0.27
C ASN A 62 -19.26 8.19 -0.50
N PHE A 63 -19.50 7.78 -1.74
CA PHE A 63 -20.65 8.28 -2.50
C PHE A 63 -21.98 7.81 -1.89
N ASN A 64 -21.98 6.60 -1.36
CA ASN A 64 -23.06 5.98 -0.60
C ASN A 64 -22.48 4.76 0.15
N LYS A 65 -23.33 3.98 0.81
CA LYS A 65 -22.91 2.77 1.56
C LYS A 65 -22.28 1.67 0.69
N ASP A 66 -22.52 1.71 -0.62
CA ASP A 66 -22.12 0.68 -1.57
C ASP A 66 -20.97 1.14 -2.47
N LEU A 67 -20.60 2.42 -2.52
CA LEU A 67 -19.60 2.95 -3.44
C LEU A 67 -18.63 3.90 -2.75
N LEU A 68 -17.36 3.51 -2.80
CA LEU A 68 -16.23 4.23 -2.24
C LEU A 68 -15.24 4.61 -3.35
N PHE A 69 -14.73 5.83 -3.28
CA PHE A 69 -13.58 6.27 -4.08
C PHE A 69 -12.42 6.67 -3.18
N VAL A 70 -11.21 6.34 -3.61
CA VAL A 70 -9.98 6.70 -2.92
C VAL A 70 -8.97 7.27 -3.92
N ALA A 71 -8.21 8.26 -3.49
CA ALA A 71 -7.04 8.72 -4.21
C ALA A 71 -5.92 9.06 -3.23
N GLU A 72 -4.68 8.84 -3.66
CA GLU A 72 -3.49 9.10 -2.86
C GLU A 72 -2.40 9.70 -3.74
N VAL A 73 -1.73 10.71 -3.23
CA VAL A 73 -0.45 11.19 -3.77
C VAL A 73 0.64 10.74 -2.82
N GLU A 74 1.59 9.97 -3.34
CA GLU A 74 2.74 9.44 -2.63
C GLU A 74 4.01 10.09 -3.19
N LYS A 75 4.86 10.60 -2.31
CA LYS A 75 6.17 11.14 -2.63
C LYS A 75 7.21 10.36 -1.83
N ASP A 76 7.95 9.53 -2.54
CA ASP A 76 9.27 9.06 -2.10
C ASP A 76 10.27 10.18 -2.37
N ILE A 77 11.14 10.48 -1.39
CA ILE A 77 12.06 11.61 -1.51
C ILE A 77 13.02 11.44 -2.70
N ASP A 78 13.38 10.19 -3.03
CA ASP A 78 14.35 9.85 -4.06
C ASP A 78 13.72 9.39 -5.39
N LYS A 79 12.38 9.31 -5.46
CA LYS A 79 11.66 8.88 -6.68
C LYS A 79 10.64 9.91 -7.16
N ASP A 80 10.14 9.67 -8.37
CA ASP A 80 9.05 10.44 -8.93
C ASP A 80 7.78 10.30 -8.10
N THR A 81 7.00 11.38 -8.04
CA THR A 81 5.70 11.38 -7.36
C THR A 81 4.79 10.33 -7.99
N ARG A 82 4.16 9.52 -7.14
CA ARG A 82 3.23 8.47 -7.52
C ARG A 82 1.82 8.89 -7.15
N VAL A 83 0.90 8.81 -8.10
CA VAL A 83 -0.53 9.06 -7.87
C VAL A 83 -1.25 7.73 -7.97
N LYS A 84 -2.14 7.46 -7.03
CA LYS A 84 -2.97 6.26 -6.96
C LYS A 84 -4.43 6.69 -6.90
N ALA A 85 -5.29 5.95 -7.57
CA ALA A 85 -6.73 6.11 -7.47
C ALA A 85 -7.40 4.75 -7.51
N GLY A 86 -8.51 4.62 -6.79
CA GLY A 86 -9.25 3.37 -6.69
C GLY A 86 -10.72 3.59 -6.42
N ILE A 87 -11.49 2.57 -6.77
CA ILE A 87 -12.91 2.46 -6.47
C ILE A 87 -13.18 1.12 -5.81
N GLU A 88 -14.11 1.12 -4.87
CA GLU A 88 -14.66 -0.07 -4.26
C GLU A 88 -16.19 -0.01 -4.37
N TYR A 89 -16.78 -1.09 -4.87
CA TYR A 89 -18.22 -1.25 -5.00
C TYR A 89 -18.69 -2.50 -4.25
N THR A 90 -19.57 -2.32 -3.27
CA THR A 90 -20.15 -3.37 -2.45
C THR A 90 -21.57 -3.65 -2.90
N PHE A 91 -21.81 -4.87 -3.37
CA PHE A 91 -23.11 -5.36 -3.81
C PHE A 91 -23.72 -6.29 -2.76
N LEU A 92 -24.99 -6.01 -2.39
CA LEU A 92 -25.77 -6.77 -1.41
C LEU A 92 -25.06 -6.96 -0.06
N ASP A 93 -24.24 -5.98 0.34
CA ASP A 93 -23.44 -5.99 1.56
C ASP A 93 -22.56 -7.26 1.71
N LYS A 94 -22.24 -7.93 0.60
CA LYS A 94 -21.55 -9.24 0.59
C LYS A 94 -20.44 -9.35 -0.45
N PHE A 95 -20.69 -8.83 -1.65
CA PHE A 95 -19.76 -8.96 -2.77
C PHE A 95 -19.05 -7.64 -2.97
N ILE A 96 -17.73 -7.61 -2.88
CA ILE A 96 -16.97 -6.39 -3.03
C ILE A 96 -16.18 -6.46 -4.32
N PHE A 97 -16.26 -5.44 -5.16
CA PHE A 97 -15.48 -5.30 -6.38
C PHE A 97 -14.54 -4.10 -6.22
N ARG A 98 -13.26 -4.33 -6.50
CA ARG A 98 -12.22 -3.29 -6.39
C ARG A 98 -11.52 -3.12 -7.72
N GLY A 99 -11.22 -1.86 -8.03
CA GLY A 99 -10.42 -1.50 -9.19
C GLY A 99 -9.55 -0.30 -8.86
N GLY A 100 -8.30 -0.31 -9.33
CA GLY A 100 -7.39 0.78 -9.04
C GLY A 100 -6.32 0.95 -10.11
N VAL A 101 -5.74 2.14 -10.14
CA VAL A 101 -4.64 2.53 -11.02
C VAL A 101 -3.61 3.30 -10.21
N SER A 102 -2.34 3.14 -10.56
CA SER A 102 -1.28 4.00 -10.05
C SER A 102 -0.34 4.45 -11.17
N THR A 103 0.43 5.51 -10.96
CA THR A 103 1.43 6.04 -11.89
C THR A 103 2.86 5.77 -11.41
N ASN A 104 3.83 5.88 -12.33
CA ASN A 104 5.27 5.84 -12.04
C ASN A 104 5.75 4.62 -11.24
N PRO A 105 5.72 3.39 -11.83
CA PRO A 105 5.22 3.06 -13.16
C PRO A 105 3.69 2.91 -13.20
N THR A 106 3.09 2.96 -14.40
CA THR A 106 1.63 2.78 -14.51
C THR A 106 1.24 1.34 -14.26
N GLU A 107 0.46 1.12 -13.20
CA GLU A 107 -0.02 -0.21 -12.79
C GLU A 107 -1.54 -0.21 -12.67
N TYR A 108 -2.14 -1.37 -12.94
CA TYR A 108 -3.57 -1.59 -12.76
C TYR A 108 -3.80 -2.69 -11.74
N SER A 109 -4.81 -2.53 -10.90
CA SER A 109 -5.21 -3.52 -9.90
C SER A 109 -6.69 -3.78 -9.98
N GLY A 110 -7.08 -5.00 -9.63
CA GLY A 110 -8.47 -5.42 -9.52
C GLY A 110 -8.62 -6.44 -8.41
N GLY A 111 -9.82 -6.51 -7.84
CA GLY A 111 -10.09 -7.46 -6.78
C GLY A 111 -11.57 -7.77 -6.62
N PHE A 112 -11.83 -8.90 -5.98
CA PHE A 112 -13.12 -9.41 -5.63
C PHE A 112 -13.09 -9.93 -4.19
N GLY A 113 -13.96 -9.39 -3.34
CA GLY A 113 -14.15 -9.78 -1.96
C GLY A 113 -15.50 -10.44 -1.73
N LEU A 114 -15.57 -11.35 -0.76
CA LEU A 114 -16.78 -12.05 -0.34
C LEU A 114 -16.88 -12.07 1.19
N ILE A 115 -17.92 -11.42 1.72
CA ILE A 115 -18.24 -11.42 3.15
C ILE A 115 -19.18 -12.60 3.47
N LEU A 116 -18.69 -13.50 4.32
CA LEU A 116 -19.37 -14.70 4.81
C LEU A 116 -19.51 -14.62 6.34
N LYS A 117 -20.49 -13.82 6.81
CA LYS A 117 -20.68 -13.51 8.24
C LYS A 117 -19.40 -12.90 8.84
N ASN A 118 -18.70 -13.67 9.67
CA ASN A 118 -17.46 -13.26 10.33
C ASN A 118 -16.22 -13.49 9.47
N PHE A 119 -16.32 -14.20 8.35
CA PHE A 119 -15.21 -14.43 7.44
C PHE A 119 -15.26 -13.48 6.25
N HIS A 120 -14.10 -13.01 5.81
CA HIS A 120 -13.96 -12.24 4.58
C HIS A 120 -12.84 -12.86 3.74
N VAL A 121 -13.17 -13.17 2.49
CA VAL A 121 -12.25 -13.75 1.51
C VAL A 121 -12.03 -12.72 0.42
N ASP A 122 -10.78 -12.40 0.13
CA ASP A 122 -10.40 -11.47 -0.94
C ASP A 122 -9.50 -12.16 -1.96
N LEU A 123 -9.82 -11.95 -3.24
CA LEU A 123 -8.99 -12.29 -4.38
C LEU A 123 -8.58 -10.97 -5.03
N ALA A 124 -7.29 -10.72 -5.21
CA ALA A 124 -6.81 -9.53 -5.87
C ALA A 124 -5.71 -9.85 -6.87
N PHE A 125 -5.59 -9.03 -7.90
CA PHE A 125 -4.48 -9.06 -8.83
C PHE A 125 -4.00 -7.65 -9.09
N TYR A 126 -2.70 -7.51 -9.32
CA TYR A 126 -2.15 -6.30 -9.91
C TYR A 126 -1.28 -6.66 -11.12
N LYS A 127 -1.24 -5.73 -12.08
CA LYS A 127 -0.46 -5.86 -13.31
C LYS A 127 0.72 -4.91 -13.25
N HIS A 128 1.90 -5.48 -13.05
CA HIS A 128 3.17 -4.76 -13.14
C HIS A 128 3.62 -4.72 -14.62
N GLN A 129 4.20 -3.59 -15.06
CA GLN A 129 4.55 -3.39 -16.49
C GLN A 129 5.50 -4.45 -17.05
N TYR A 130 6.43 -4.92 -16.22
CA TYR A 130 7.47 -5.88 -16.63
C TYR A 130 7.21 -7.32 -16.17
N LEU A 131 6.57 -7.52 -15.01
CA LEU A 131 6.39 -8.86 -14.41
C LEU A 131 5.06 -9.51 -14.81
N GLY A 132 4.11 -8.75 -15.37
CA GLY A 132 2.79 -9.26 -15.74
C GLY A 132 1.83 -9.26 -14.55
N TYR A 133 0.98 -10.29 -14.45
CA TYR A 133 -0.06 -10.38 -13.42
C TYR A 133 0.45 -11.08 -12.17
N THR A 134 0.22 -10.44 -11.02
CA THR A 134 0.51 -11.02 -9.70
C THR A 134 -0.80 -11.19 -8.94
N PRO A 135 -1.32 -12.43 -8.82
CA PRO A 135 -2.50 -12.71 -8.03
C PRO A 135 -2.16 -12.83 -6.53
N SER A 136 -3.14 -12.55 -5.68
CA SER A 136 -3.08 -12.67 -4.22
C SER A 136 -4.43 -13.11 -3.67
N VAL A 137 -4.40 -13.82 -2.54
CA VAL A 137 -5.58 -14.30 -1.83
C VAL A 137 -5.42 -13.98 -0.36
N ALA A 138 -6.45 -13.43 0.27
CA ALA A 138 -6.48 -13.17 1.71
C ALA A 138 -7.74 -13.77 2.34
N LEU A 139 -7.59 -14.23 3.59
CA LEU A 139 -8.68 -14.67 4.45
C LEU A 139 -8.56 -13.92 5.77
N SER A 140 -9.64 -13.26 6.17
CA SER A 140 -9.71 -12.55 7.45
C SER A 140 -10.96 -12.95 8.23
N TYR A 141 -10.88 -12.80 9.55
CA TYR A 141 -11.96 -13.10 10.49
C TYR A 141 -12.20 -11.89 11.39
N ALA A 142 -13.45 -11.45 11.48
CA ALA A 142 -13.89 -10.34 12.33
C ALA A 142 -14.89 -10.86 13.39
N PHE A 143 -14.66 -10.50 14.66
CA PHE A 143 -15.47 -10.92 15.81
C PHE A 143 -16.73 -10.08 15.99
#